data_AF-A0A497K9Y6-F1
#
_entry.id   AF-A0A497K9Y6-F1
#
_cell.length_a   1.000
_cell.length_b   1.000
_cell.length_c   1.000
_cell.angle_alpha   90.00
_cell.angle_beta   90.00
_cell.angle_gamma   90.00
#
_symmetry.space_group_name_H-M   'P 1'
#
loop_
_entity.id
_entity.type
_entity.pdbx_description
1 polymer ?
#
loop_
_entity_poly.entity_id
_entity_poly.type
_entity_poly.pdbx_seq_one_letter_code
_entity_poly.pdbx_strand_id
1 'polypeptide(L)' 'MNEKQKPLYFMLQGTFLTIFGLTIIFLTIFSQAYPLTFLITMFFGICFSGIGLGMLLQGYRLIKKTEMEVKWKDGEKS' A
#
# COMPACT_ATOMS: atom_id res chain seq x y z
N MET A 1 7.84 -5.58 19.18
CA MET A 1 7.98 -5.43 17.71
C MET A 1 9.07 -4.40 17.44
N ASN A 2 10.13 -4.77 16.73
CA ASN A 2 11.30 -3.89 16.51
C ASN A 2 10.88 -2.65 15.71
N GLU A 3 11.32 -1.45 16.13
CA GLU A 3 10.90 -0.18 15.49
C GLU A 3 11.21 -0.10 14.00
N LYS A 4 12.25 -0.80 13.56
CA LYS A 4 12.65 -0.90 12.14
C LYS A 4 11.69 -1.71 11.26
N GLN A 5 10.85 -2.57 11.85
CA GLN A 5 9.91 -3.43 11.09
C GLN A 5 8.52 -2.81 10.91
N LYS A 6 8.18 -1.78 11.70
CA LYS A 6 6.91 -1.04 11.59
C LYS A 6 6.64 -0.50 10.16
N PRO A 7 7.59 0.16 9.47
CA PRO A 7 7.31 0.70 8.14
C PRO A 7 7.21 -0.39 7.07
N LEU A 8 7.98 -1.48 7.20
CA LEU A 8 7.92 -2.62 6.29
C LEU A 8 6.55 -3.31 6.36
N TYR A 9 6.01 -3.50 7.58
CA TYR A 9 4.69 -4.08 7.79
C TYR A 9 3.58 -3.20 7.19
N PHE A 10 3.68 -1.88 7.35
CA PHE A 10 2.75 -0.92 6.74
C PHE A 10 2.75 -0.99 5.21
N MET A 11 3.92 -1.09 4.57
CA MET A 11 4.01 -1.24 3.12
C MET A 11 3.48 -2.59 2.63
N LEU A 12 3.74 -3.66 3.38
CA LEU A 12 3.24 -5.00 3.07
C LEU A 12 1.71 -5.04 3.15
N GLN A 13 1.14 -4.45 4.20
CA GLN A 13 -0.31 -4.33 4.38
C GLN A 13 -0.95 -3.48 3.27
N GLY A 14 -0.33 -2.36 2.90
CA GLY A 14 -0.79 -1.54 1.77
C GLY A 14 -0.78 -2.30 0.44
N THR A 15 0.28 -3.06 0.17
CA THR A 15 0.40 -3.90 -1.04
C THR A 15 -0.70 -4.97 -1.11
N PHE A 16 -0.97 -5.66 0.01
CA PHE A 16 -2.04 -6.65 0.10
C PHE A 16 -3.40 -6.04 -0.23
N LEU A 17 -3.69 -4.86 0.30
CA LEU A 17 -4.95 -4.17 0.06
C LEU A 17 -5.13 -3.76 -1.40
N THR A 18 -4.05 -3.29 -2.04
CA THR A 18 -4.06 -2.94 -3.48
C THR A 18 -4.31 -4.16 -4.35
N ILE A 19 -3.64 -5.28 -4.08
CA ILE A 19 -3.83 -6.54 -4.82
C ILE A 19 -5.28 -7.01 -4.66
N PHE A 20 -5.79 -7.03 -3.43
CA PHE A 20 -7.17 -7.43 -3.16
C PHE A 20 -8.20 -6.56 -3.90
N GLY A 21 -8.01 -5.24 -3.91
CA GLY A 21 -8.86 -4.32 -4.66
C GLY A 21 -8.85 -4.60 -6.17
N LEU A 22 -7.67 -4.87 -6.75
CA LEU A 22 -7.55 -5.23 -8.17
C LEU A 22 -8.21 -6.59 -8.46
N THR A 23 -8.01 -7.59 -7.61
CA THR A 23 -8.63 -8.92 -7.77
C THR A 23 -10.14 -8.83 -7.82
N ILE A 24 -10.75 -8.01 -6.96
CA ILE A 24 -12.20 -7.78 -6.95
C ILE A 24 -12.69 -7.17 -8.27
N ILE A 25 -11.96 -6.19 -8.83
CA ILE A 25 -12.29 -5.61 -10.14
C ILE A 25 -12.22 -6.68 -11.23
N PHE A 26 -11.13 -7.45 -11.28
CA PHE A 26 -10.95 -8.53 -12.26
C PHE A 26 -12.03 -9.61 -12.16
N LEU A 27 -12.37 -10.04 -10.94
CA LEU A 27 -13.42 -11.02 -10.70
C LEU A 27 -14.77 -10.51 -11.22
N THR A 28 -15.05 -9.21 -11.04
CA THR A 28 -16.31 -8.59 -11.48
C THR A 28 -16.40 -8.50 -13.01
N ILE A 29 -15.28 -8.21 -13.69
CA ILE A 29 -15.19 -8.27 -15.15
C ILE A 29 -15.46 -9.69 -15.64
N PHE A 30 -14.83 -10.69 -15.01
CA PHE A 30 -14.95 -12.10 -15.41
C PHE A 30 -16.35 -12.67 -15.14
N SER A 31 -17.00 -12.22 -14.07
CA SER A 31 -18.35 -12.66 -13.68
C SER A 31 -19.47 -12.13 -14.58
N GLN A 32 -19.17 -11.31 -15.60
CA GLN A 32 -20.19 -10.60 -16.41
C GLN A 32 -21.25 -9.93 -15.53
N ALA A 33 -20.81 -9.31 -14.43
CA ALA A 33 -21.73 -8.72 -13.47
C ALA A 33 -22.59 -7.63 -14.12
N TYR A 34 -23.85 -7.52 -13.68
CA TYR A 34 -24.75 -6.47 -14.12
C TYR A 34 -24.08 -5.09 -14.00
N PRO A 35 -24.37 -4.14 -14.92
CA PRO A 35 -23.68 -2.87 -15.01
C PRO A 35 -23.69 -2.06 -13.69
N LEU A 36 -24.76 -2.17 -12.89
CA LEU A 36 -24.84 -1.54 -11.57
C LEU A 36 -23.81 -2.14 -10.59
N THR A 37 -23.73 -3.47 -10.53
CA THR A 37 -22.75 -4.20 -9.70
C THR A 37 -21.33 -3.91 -10.16
N PHE A 38 -21.10 -3.83 -11.47
CA PHE A 38 -19.80 -3.45 -12.02
C PHE A 38 -19.34 -2.08 -11.52
N LEU A 39 -20.23 -1.08 -11.56
CA LEU A 39 -19.92 0.30 -11.18
C LEU A 39 -19.62 0.43 -9.68
N ILE A 40 -20.41 -0.24 -8.84
CA ILE A 40 -20.20 -0.29 -7.38
C ILE A 40 -18.86 -0.96 -7.06
N THR A 41 -18.59 -2.11 -7.65
CA THR A 41 -17.36 -2.86 -7.37
C THR A 41 -16.12 -2.14 -7.88
N MET A 42 -16.22 -1.45 -9.03
CA MET A 42 -15.14 -0.62 -9.54
C MET A 42 -14.83 0.56 -8.60
N PHE A 43 -15.87 1.21 -8.06
CA PHE A 43 -15.71 2.27 -7.07
C PHE A 43 -14.96 1.77 -5.83
N PHE A 44 -15.38 0.64 -5.27
CA PHE A 44 -14.68 0.03 -4.13
C PHE A 44 -13.24 -0.35 -4.45
N GLY A 45 -12.98 -0.97 -5.61
CA GLY A 45 -11.64 -1.35 -6.03
C GLY A 45 -10.70 -0.15 -6.16
N ILE A 46 -11.19 0.98 -6.68
CA ILE A 46 -10.42 2.24 -6.75
C ILE A 46 -10.14 2.77 -5.35
N CYS A 47 -11.12 2.78 -4.44
CA CYS A 47 -10.92 3.21 -3.06
C CYS A 47 -9.87 2.35 -2.33
N PHE A 48 -9.96 1.02 -2.42
CA PHE A 48 -8.99 0.11 -1.81
C PHE A 48 -7.58 0.28 -2.38
N SER A 49 -7.47 0.43 -3.70
CA SER A 49 -6.20 0.71 -4.37
C SER A 49 -5.61 2.05 -3.92
N GLY A 50 -6.42 3.10 -3.81
CA GLY A 50 -5.98 4.41 -3.34
C GLY A 50 -5.47 4.39 -1.89
N ILE A 51 -6.18 3.69 -1.00
CA ILE A 51 -5.76 3.52 0.40
C ILE A 51 -4.45 2.72 0.47
N GLY A 52 -4.36 1.62 -0.26
CA GLY A 52 -3.15 0.78 -0.31
C GLY A 52 -1.93 1.54 -0.84
N LEU A 53 -2.11 2.33 -1.90
CA LEU A 53 -1.08 3.21 -2.43
C LEU A 53 -0.66 4.29 -1.43
N GLY A 54 -1.61 4.89 -0.71
CA GLY A 54 -1.35 5.87 0.34
C GLY A 54 -0.51 5.29 1.49
N MET A 55 -0.84 4.08 1.95
CA MET A 55 -0.06 3.36 2.97
C MET A 55 1.35 3.03 2.47
N LEU A 56 1.50 2.63 1.20
CA LEU A 56 2.80 2.35 0.58
C LEU A 56 3.70 3.60 0.55
N LEU A 57 3.13 4.75 0.15
CA LEU A 57 3.82 6.05 0.14
C LEU A 57 4.24 6.50 1.54
N GLN A 58 3.38 6.33 2.54
CA GLN A 58 3.70 6.66 3.93
C GLN A 58 4.83 5.76 4.46
N GLY A 59 4.75 4.46 4.21
CA GLY A 59 5.81 3.52 4.56
C GLY A 59 7.15 3.86 3.88
N TYR A 60 7.13 4.21 2.60
CA TYR A 60 8.33 4.64 1.87
C TYR A 60 8.96 5.91 2.47
N ARG A 61 8.16 6.92 2.82
CA ARG A 61 8.66 8.14 3.48
C ARG A 61 9.32 7.84 4.83
N LEU A 62 8.75 6.92 5.61
CA LEU A 62 9.31 6.48 6.89
C LEU A 62 10.65 5.74 6.71
N ILE A 63 10.76 4.85 5.73
CA ILE A 63 12.02 4.17 5.40
C ILE A 63 13.08 5.18 4.99
N LYS A 64 12.76 6.11 4.08
CA LYS A 64 13.70 7.14 3.62
C LYS A 64 14.18 8.03 4.77
N LYS A 65 13.28 8.42 5.68
CA LYS A 65 13.65 9.18 6.88
C LYS A 65 14.62 8.39 7.77
N THR A 66 14.34 7.10 7.97
CA THR A 66 15.21 6.20 8.76
C THR A 66 16.59 6.04 8.12
N GLU A 67 16.66 5.92 6.79
CA GLU A 67 17.93 5.82 6.06
C GLU A 67 18.80 7.09 6.21
N MET A 68 18.19 8.27 6.16
CA MET A 68 18.92 9.54 6.35
C MET A 68 19.43 9.71 7.79
N GLU A 69 18.64 9.31 8.80
CA GLU A 69 19.09 9.34 10.20
C GLU A 69 20.26 8.36 10.46
N VAL A 70 20.26 7.19 9.82
CA VAL A 70 21.38 6.24 9.90
C VAL A 70 22.63 6.82 9.24
N LYS A 71 22.53 7.38 8.03
CA LYS A 71 23.67 8.01 7.33
C LYS A 71 24.26 9.19 8.09
N TRP A 72 23.44 9.99 8.77
CA TRP A 72 23.91 11.09 9.60
C TRP A 72 24.73 10.58 10.80
N LYS A 73 24.26 9.53 11.48
CA LYS A 73 24.96 8.94 12.63
C LYS A 73 26.29 8.29 12.28
N ASP A 74 26.44 7.75 11.08
CA ASP A 74 27.70 7.17 10.62
C ASP A 74 28.68 8.25 10.16
N GLY A 75 28.21 9.37 9.60
CA GLY A 75 29.03 10.53 9.27
C GLY A 75 29.53 11.33 10.47
N GLU A 76 28.79 11.31 11.59
CA GLU A 76 29.18 11.95 12.86
C GLU A 76 30.18 11.09 13.67
N LYS A 77 30.36 9.82 13.30
CA LYS A 77 31.29 8.88 13.94
C LYS A 77 32.63 8.72 13.21
N SER A 78 32.85 9.43 12.11
CA SER A 78 34.12 9.47 11.37
C SER A 78 34.85 10.78 11.59
#